data_AF-A0A958ZKK6-F1
#
_entry.id   AF-A0A958ZKK6-F1
#
_cell.length_a   1.000
_cell.length_b   1.000
_cell.length_c   1.000
_cell.angle_alpha   90.00
_cell.angle_beta   90.00
_cell.angle_gamma   90.00
#
_symmetry.space_group_name_H-M   'P 1'
#
loop_
_entity.id
_entity.type
_entity.pdbx_description
1 polymer ?
#
loop_
_entity_poly.entity_id
_entity_poly.type
_entity_poly.pdbx_seq_one_letter_code
_entity_poly.pdbx_strand_id
1 'polypeptide(L)'
;MADRRQFLRNMGGFLGTVALLPFSEDVLSRTSDLFDTSLHLKVPPGENDEEFWRWVQQQYTSSPNFTNLNNGGVSPQPRIVQDAFMRYNAICNEAPSYFMWREFKRDVDSVRVKLAAYAGVGENEIIINRNTTESLDTIVNGLPLNKGDEVLVCEYDYPNMKSAWRMREKRDGIVLKWITLDI
;
A
#
# COMPACT_ATOMS: atom_id res chain seq x y z
N MET A 1 -4.13 -20.07 -56.51
CA MET A 1 -4.01 -20.76 -55.21
C MET A 1 -2.72 -20.28 -54.57
N ALA A 2 -2.81 -19.46 -53.52
CA ALA A 2 -1.63 -18.90 -52.87
C ALA A 2 -0.81 -19.99 -52.18
N ASP A 3 0.50 -20.01 -52.46
CA ASP A 3 1.42 -21.05 -52.03
C ASP A 3 1.64 -20.99 -50.51
N ARG A 4 1.11 -22.00 -49.82
CA ARG A 4 1.20 -22.17 -48.36
C ARG A 4 2.65 -22.15 -47.86
N ARG A 5 3.61 -22.48 -48.73
CA ARG A 5 5.04 -22.50 -48.41
C ARG A 5 5.65 -21.09 -48.33
N GLN A 6 5.07 -20.12 -49.03
CA GLN A 6 5.52 -18.72 -49.02
C GLN A 6 4.97 -17.96 -47.81
N PHE A 7 3.77 -18.31 -47.34
CA PHE A 7 3.16 -17.76 -46.13
C PHE A 7 3.97 -18.09 -44.86
N LEU A 8 4.39 -19.36 -44.70
CA LEU A 8 5.19 -19.79 -43.54
C LEU A 8 6.59 -19.18 -43.53
N ARG A 9 7.19 -18.92 -44.69
CA ARG A 9 8.50 -18.26 -44.80
C ARG A 9 8.43 -16.79 -44.38
N ASN A 10 7.32 -16.11 -44.66
CA ASN A 10 7.13 -14.71 -44.28
C ASN A 10 6.75 -14.57 -42.79
N MET A 11 6.06 -15.56 -42.19
CA MET A 11 5.81 -15.60 -40.74
C MET A 11 7.05 -15.96 -39.91
N GLY A 12 7.94 -16.82 -40.43
CA GLY A 12 9.18 -17.21 -39.73
C GLY A 12 10.16 -16.05 -39.52
N GLY A 13 10.18 -15.06 -40.42
CA GLY A 13 11.04 -13.87 -40.30
C GLY A 13 10.56 -12.83 -39.29
N PHE A 14 9.27 -12.84 -38.91
CA PHE A 14 8.69 -11.84 -38.01
C PHE A 14 8.56 -12.34 -36.55
N LEU A 15 8.49 -13.66 -36.33
CA LEU A 15 8.42 -14.24 -34.98
C LEU A 15 9.81 -14.43 -34.33
N GLY A 16 10.87 -14.59 -35.14
CA GLY A 16 12.23 -14.76 -34.62
C GLY A 16 12.82 -13.51 -33.96
N THR A 17 12.39 -12.31 -34.36
CA THR A 17 12.89 -11.04 -33.83
C THR A 17 12.16 -10.57 -32.57
N VAL A 18 10.94 -11.03 -32.32
CA VAL A 18 10.20 -10.69 -31.08
C VAL A 18 10.55 -11.67 -29.94
N ALA A 19 10.89 -12.92 -30.25
CA ALA A 19 11.27 -13.93 -29.25
C ALA A 19 12.71 -13.80 -28.72
N LEU A 20 13.51 -12.86 -29.25
CA LEU A 20 14.91 -12.62 -28.86
C LEU A 20 15.12 -11.30 -28.13
N LEU A 21 14.05 -10.62 -27.68
CA LEU A 21 14.26 -9.64 -26.62
C LEU A 21 14.70 -10.42 -25.39
N PRO A 22 15.95 -10.25 -24.90
CA PRO A 22 16.28 -10.82 -23.62
C PRO A 22 15.29 -10.21 -22.63
N PHE A 23 14.65 -11.07 -21.84
CA PHE A 23 14.19 -10.72 -20.49
C PHE A 23 15.44 -10.25 -19.73
N SER A 24 15.92 -9.06 -20.08
CA SER A 24 17.05 -8.41 -19.45
C SER A 24 16.52 -7.81 -18.16
N GLU A 25 17.26 -8.00 -17.08
CA GLU A 25 16.96 -7.37 -15.79
C GLU A 25 16.78 -5.84 -15.92
N ASP A 26 17.31 -5.25 -16.99
CA ASP A 26 17.11 -3.85 -17.39
C ASP A 26 15.65 -3.44 -17.64
N VAL A 27 14.76 -4.33 -18.08
CA VAL A 27 13.34 -3.98 -18.25
C VAL A 27 12.62 -3.94 -16.89
N LEU A 28 13.05 -4.79 -15.95
CA LEU A 28 12.56 -4.84 -14.57
C LEU A 28 13.24 -3.84 -13.62
N SER A 29 14.38 -3.24 -14.01
CA SER A 29 14.97 -2.09 -13.32
C SER A 29 14.44 -0.76 -13.86
N ARG A 30 14.04 -0.71 -15.14
CA ARG A 30 13.32 0.44 -15.69
C ARG A 30 11.93 0.63 -15.10
N THR A 31 11.31 -0.41 -14.54
CA THR A 31 10.08 -0.23 -13.75
C THR A 31 10.36 0.50 -12.45
N SER A 32 11.52 0.32 -11.81
CA SER A 32 11.90 1.14 -10.64
C SER A 32 12.16 2.61 -10.98
N ASP A 33 12.75 2.90 -12.15
CA ASP A 33 12.94 4.29 -12.62
C ASP A 33 11.62 4.98 -12.98
N LEU A 34 10.59 4.24 -13.40
CA LEU A 34 9.23 4.76 -13.57
C LEU A 34 8.58 5.21 -12.24
N PHE A 35 9.12 4.80 -11.09
CA PHE A 35 8.71 5.28 -9.76
C PHE A 35 9.58 6.44 -9.25
N ASP A 36 10.63 6.81 -9.98
CA ASP A 36 11.49 7.97 -9.72
C ASP A 36 11.15 9.18 -10.63
N THR A 37 10.15 9.03 -11.51
CA THR A 37 9.30 10.18 -11.80
C THR A 37 8.65 10.59 -10.49
N SER A 38 9.26 11.56 -9.81
CA SER A 38 8.55 12.48 -8.94
C SER A 38 7.16 12.66 -9.52
N LEU A 39 6.14 12.44 -8.68
CA LEU A 39 4.74 12.63 -9.00
C LEU A 39 4.58 14.09 -9.46
N HIS A 40 4.96 14.39 -10.71
CA HIS A 40 4.78 15.65 -11.38
C HIS A 40 3.31 15.69 -11.79
N LEU A 41 2.43 15.49 -10.81
CA LEU A 41 1.17 16.17 -10.82
C LEU A 41 1.56 17.64 -11.01
N LYS A 42 1.34 18.15 -12.22
CA LYS A 42 1.35 19.58 -12.46
C LYS A 42 0.26 20.12 -11.57
N VAL A 43 0.62 20.44 -10.34
CA VAL A 43 -0.22 21.20 -9.43
C VAL A 43 -0.53 22.46 -10.23
N PRO A 44 -1.78 22.70 -10.63
CA PRO A 44 -2.09 23.93 -11.32
C PRO A 44 -1.63 25.07 -10.41
N PRO A 45 -0.89 26.07 -10.93
CA PRO A 45 -0.56 27.24 -10.14
C PRO A 45 -1.89 27.92 -9.81
N GLY A 46 -2.44 27.65 -8.63
CA GLY A 46 -3.62 28.30 -8.11
C GLY A 46 -3.15 29.51 -7.33
N GLU A 47 -3.43 30.71 -7.82
CA GLU A 47 -3.28 31.94 -7.04
C GLU A 47 -4.27 31.95 -5.84
N ASN A 48 -5.30 31.09 -5.86
CA ASN A 48 -6.32 30.93 -4.82
C ASN A 48 -6.52 29.44 -4.41
N ASP A 49 -6.79 29.24 -3.12
CA ASP A 49 -6.95 27.94 -2.43
C ASP A 49 -8.01 27.02 -3.07
N GLU A 50 -9.11 27.58 -3.59
CA GLU A 50 -10.24 26.82 -4.14
C GLU A 50 -9.93 26.07 -5.45
N GLU A 51 -9.10 26.64 -6.32
CA GLU A 51 -8.73 25.96 -7.57
C GLU A 51 -7.86 24.74 -7.29
N PHE A 52 -6.97 24.85 -6.31
CA PHE A 52 -6.17 23.76 -5.81
C PHE A 52 -7.04 22.64 -5.23
N TRP A 53 -7.97 22.95 -4.32
CA TRP A 53 -8.83 21.92 -3.71
C TRP A 53 -9.78 21.27 -4.71
N ARG A 54 -10.29 22.03 -5.70
CA ARG A 54 -11.07 21.45 -6.80
C ARG A 54 -10.24 20.47 -7.63
N TRP A 55 -8.98 20.79 -7.89
CA TRP A 55 -8.06 19.88 -8.57
C TRP A 55 -7.76 18.63 -7.74
N VAL A 56 -7.56 18.76 -6.41
CA VAL A 56 -7.40 17.62 -5.49
C VAL A 56 -8.65 16.74 -5.51
N GLN A 57 -9.85 17.33 -5.44
CA GLN A 57 -11.11 16.60 -5.49
C GLN A 57 -11.25 15.73 -6.75
N GLN A 58 -10.80 16.24 -7.91
CA GLN A 58 -10.84 15.50 -9.19
C GLN A 58 -9.92 14.27 -9.22
N GLN A 59 -8.94 14.19 -8.30
CA GLN A 59 -8.06 13.02 -8.18
C GLN A 59 -8.76 11.80 -7.58
N TYR A 60 -10.01 11.91 -7.10
CA TYR A 60 -10.74 10.81 -6.49
C TYR A 60 -11.91 10.33 -7.37
N THR A 61 -12.27 9.06 -7.26
CA THR A 61 -13.46 8.48 -7.88
C THR A 61 -14.66 8.61 -6.93
N SER A 62 -15.09 9.84 -6.68
CA SER A 62 -16.26 10.11 -5.82
C SER A 62 -17.55 10.16 -6.63
N SER A 63 -18.63 9.62 -6.06
CA SER A 63 -19.97 9.73 -6.66
C SER A 63 -20.50 11.16 -6.53
N PRO A 64 -21.05 11.78 -7.60
CA PRO A 64 -21.68 13.09 -7.49
C PRO A 64 -23.00 13.04 -6.70
N ASN A 65 -23.54 11.84 -6.44
CA ASN A 65 -24.80 11.64 -5.74
C ASN A 65 -24.63 11.42 -4.22
N PHE A 66 -23.39 11.40 -3.73
CA PHE A 66 -23.10 11.13 -2.33
C PHE A 66 -21.93 11.99 -1.82
N THR A 67 -22.22 12.85 -0.84
CA THR A 67 -21.21 13.64 -0.15
C THR A 67 -20.71 12.87 1.08
N ASN A 68 -19.50 12.32 1.00
CA ASN A 68 -18.88 11.68 2.15
C ASN A 68 -18.32 12.74 3.11
N LEU A 69 -18.96 12.92 4.27
CA LEU A 69 -18.46 13.79 5.35
C LEU A 69 -17.61 13.03 6.38
N ASN A 70 -17.38 11.73 6.19
CA ASN A 70 -16.61 10.87 7.10
C ASN A 70 -15.39 10.26 6.38
N ASN A 71 -14.66 11.06 5.61
CA ASN A 71 -13.42 10.61 4.94
C ASN A 71 -12.32 10.19 5.92
N GLY A 72 -12.41 10.62 7.19
CA GLY A 72 -11.53 10.16 8.27
C GLY A 72 -11.79 8.71 8.68
N GLY A 73 -13.02 8.21 8.53
CA GLY A 73 -13.36 6.80 8.76
C GLY A 73 -13.05 5.93 7.56
N VAL A 74 -13.57 6.30 6.38
CA VAL A 74 -13.34 5.58 5.12
C VAL A 74 -13.35 6.57 3.96
N SER A 75 -12.32 6.52 3.11
CA SER A 75 -12.17 7.39 1.95
C SER A 75 -11.80 6.59 0.69
N PRO A 76 -12.15 7.09 -0.51
CA PRO A 76 -11.67 6.51 -1.74
C PRO A 76 -10.15 6.70 -1.85
N GLN A 77 -9.47 5.71 -2.43
CA GLN A 77 -8.09 5.88 -2.87
C GLN A 77 -8.05 6.97 -3.97
N PRO A 78 -6.99 7.80 -4.08
CA PRO A 78 -6.77 8.61 -5.27
C PRO A 78 -6.68 7.73 -6.53
N ARG A 79 -7.09 8.23 -7.70
CA ARG A 79 -7.08 7.53 -8.99
C ARG A 79 -5.73 6.88 -9.29
N ILE A 80 -4.65 7.62 -9.08
CA ILE A 80 -3.28 7.11 -9.31
C ILE A 80 -2.95 5.89 -8.44
N VAL A 81 -3.48 5.83 -7.22
CA VAL A 81 -3.32 4.67 -6.32
C VAL A 81 -4.20 3.51 -6.77
N GLN A 82 -5.43 3.77 -7.24
CA GLN A 82 -6.30 2.74 -7.81
C GLN A 82 -5.67 2.10 -9.05
N ASP A 83 -5.10 2.91 -9.95
CA ASP A 83 -4.43 2.45 -11.16
C ASP A 83 -3.20 1.60 -10.83
N ALA A 84 -2.39 2.05 -9.86
CA ALA A 84 -1.26 1.28 -9.36
C ALA A 84 -1.72 -0.06 -8.75
N PHE A 85 -2.78 -0.07 -7.94
CA PHE A 85 -3.33 -1.28 -7.35
C PHE A 85 -3.78 -2.28 -8.43
N MET A 86 -4.54 -1.84 -9.43
CA MET A 86 -4.98 -2.69 -10.54
C MET A 86 -3.79 -3.27 -11.32
N ARG A 87 -2.78 -2.44 -11.60
CA ARG A 87 -1.56 -2.86 -12.30
C ARG A 87 -0.80 -3.93 -11.51
N TYR A 88 -0.53 -3.68 -10.23
CA TYR A 88 0.20 -4.64 -9.39
C TYR A 88 -0.58 -5.93 -9.15
N ASN A 89 -1.91 -5.84 -9.06
CA ASN A 89 -2.74 -7.04 -9.01
C ASN A 89 -2.58 -7.90 -10.27
N ALA A 90 -2.57 -7.30 -11.46
CA ALA A 90 -2.32 -8.01 -12.72
C ALA A 90 -0.92 -8.64 -12.76
N ILE A 91 0.12 -7.88 -12.38
CA ILE A 91 1.51 -8.36 -12.33
C ILE A 91 1.65 -9.59 -11.42
N CYS A 92 1.06 -9.56 -10.23
CA CYS A 92 1.08 -10.69 -9.30
C CYS A 92 0.44 -11.95 -9.87
N ASN A 93 -0.50 -11.83 -10.82
CA ASN A 93 -1.15 -12.96 -11.48
C ASN A 93 -0.43 -13.43 -12.75
N GLU A 94 0.44 -12.61 -13.33
CA GLU A 94 1.19 -12.95 -14.55
C GLU A 94 2.28 -14.00 -14.27
N ALA A 95 3.04 -13.84 -13.19
CA ALA A 95 4.07 -14.79 -12.77
C ALA A 95 4.17 -14.88 -11.24
N PRO A 96 3.20 -15.53 -10.57
CA PRO A 96 3.02 -15.41 -9.12
C PRO A 96 4.26 -15.79 -8.30
N SER A 97 4.90 -16.91 -8.62
CA SER A 97 6.11 -17.34 -7.91
C SER A 97 7.29 -16.42 -8.19
N TYR A 98 7.51 -16.02 -9.44
CA TYR A 98 8.61 -15.12 -9.77
C TYR A 98 8.51 -13.81 -8.99
N PHE A 99 7.35 -13.13 -9.04
CA PHE A 99 7.17 -11.87 -8.33
C PHE A 99 7.22 -12.04 -6.82
N MET A 100 6.59 -13.07 -6.25
CA MET A 100 6.61 -13.31 -4.80
C MET A 100 8.04 -13.55 -4.27
N TRP A 101 8.84 -14.34 -4.99
CA TRP A 101 10.16 -14.78 -4.49
C TRP A 101 11.32 -13.89 -4.92
N ARG A 102 11.20 -13.11 -6.00
CA ARG A 102 12.29 -12.30 -6.56
C ARG A 102 12.07 -10.79 -6.40
N GLU A 103 10.86 -10.32 -6.71
CA GLU A 103 10.61 -8.89 -6.89
C GLU A 103 9.96 -8.24 -5.66
N PHE A 104 9.02 -8.94 -5.02
CA PHE A 104 8.15 -8.37 -3.99
C PHE A 104 8.93 -7.73 -2.84
N LYS A 105 9.99 -8.37 -2.38
CA LYS A 105 10.82 -7.83 -1.30
C LYS A 105 11.47 -6.50 -1.68
N ARG A 106 12.02 -6.40 -2.90
CA ARG A 106 12.66 -5.18 -3.40
C ARG A 106 11.65 -4.03 -3.46
N ASP A 107 10.46 -4.30 -3.98
CA ASP A 107 9.40 -3.29 -4.12
C ASP A 107 8.91 -2.80 -2.75
N VAL A 108 8.68 -3.72 -1.81
CA VAL A 108 8.26 -3.38 -0.44
C VAL A 108 9.34 -2.60 0.31
N ASP A 109 10.61 -2.99 0.15
CA ASP A 109 11.73 -2.29 0.80
C ASP A 109 11.85 -0.85 0.25
N SER A 110 11.66 -0.62 -1.06
CA SER A 110 11.63 0.72 -1.65
C SER A 110 10.51 1.60 -1.06
N VAL A 111 9.31 1.05 -0.86
CA VAL A 111 8.21 1.75 -0.17
C VAL A 111 8.59 2.05 1.28
N ARG A 112 9.21 1.11 1.99
CA ARG A 112 9.64 1.30 3.38
C ARG A 112 10.61 2.47 3.54
N VAL A 113 11.59 2.60 2.65
CA VAL A 113 12.55 3.73 2.67
C VAL A 113 11.83 5.07 2.54
N LYS A 114 10.90 5.18 1.58
CA LYS A 114 10.13 6.41 1.36
C LYS A 114 9.24 6.75 2.56
N LEU A 115 8.62 5.74 3.18
CA LEU A 115 7.82 5.92 4.40
C LEU A 115 8.67 6.34 5.60
N ALA A 116 9.85 5.75 5.77
CA ALA A 116 10.77 6.09 6.85
C ALA A 116 11.24 7.55 6.73
N ALA A 117 11.64 7.97 5.52
CA ALA A 117 11.99 9.36 5.24
C ALA A 117 10.82 10.32 5.49
N TYR A 118 9.60 9.96 5.09
CA TYR A 118 8.40 10.75 5.35
C TYR A 118 8.09 10.88 6.85
N ALA A 119 8.25 9.81 7.61
CA ALA A 119 8.00 9.79 9.06
C ALA A 119 9.15 10.36 9.91
N GLY A 120 10.32 10.62 9.30
CA GLY A 120 11.50 11.12 10.01
C GLY A 120 12.17 10.07 10.90
N VAL A 121 12.08 8.79 10.54
CA VAL A 121 12.64 7.65 11.30
C VAL A 121 13.58 6.82 10.44
N GLY A 122 14.34 5.91 11.04
CA GLY A 122 15.19 4.96 10.33
C GLY A 122 14.39 3.91 9.55
N GLU A 123 14.98 3.39 8.47
CA GLU A 123 14.34 2.37 7.61
C GLU A 123 13.95 1.09 8.39
N ASN A 124 14.73 0.75 9.43
CA ASN A 124 14.49 -0.39 10.30
C ASN A 124 13.43 -0.14 11.38
N GLU A 125 12.85 1.06 11.42
CA GLU A 125 11.80 1.46 12.38
C GLU A 125 10.39 1.42 11.76
N ILE A 126 10.27 1.00 10.49
CA ILE A 126 8.98 0.88 9.78
C ILE A 126 8.65 -0.58 9.48
N ILE A 127 7.47 -1.01 9.92
CA ILE A 127 6.84 -2.27 9.50
C ILE A 127 5.54 -1.93 8.76
N ILE A 128 5.28 -2.64 7.65
CA ILE A 128 4.08 -2.47 6.83
C ILE A 128 3.11 -3.61 7.15
N ASN A 129 1.91 -3.27 7.62
CA ASN A 129 0.82 -4.21 7.91
C ASN A 129 -0.40 -3.92 7.02
N ARG A 130 -1.43 -4.75 7.07
CA ARG A 130 -2.63 -4.56 6.22
C ARG A 130 -3.54 -3.44 6.72
N ASN A 131 -3.57 -3.20 8.03
CA ASN A 131 -4.38 -2.14 8.64
C ASN A 131 -3.94 -1.83 10.08
N THR A 132 -4.48 -0.75 10.66
CA THR A 132 -4.17 -0.27 12.01
C THR A 132 -4.56 -1.25 13.13
N THR A 133 -5.69 -1.97 13.00
CA THR A 133 -6.10 -2.93 14.04
C THR A 133 -5.13 -4.10 14.10
N GLU A 134 -4.72 -4.65 12.95
CA GLU A 134 -3.67 -5.68 12.91
C GLU A 134 -2.34 -5.18 13.48
N SER A 135 -1.90 -3.97 13.11
CA SER A 135 -0.67 -3.39 13.65
C SER A 135 -0.70 -3.29 15.17
N LEU A 136 -1.75 -2.71 15.73
CA LEU A 136 -1.85 -2.51 17.17
C LEU A 136 -2.07 -3.84 17.90
N ASP A 137 -2.92 -4.74 17.40
CA ASP A 137 -3.12 -6.06 18.00
C ASP A 137 -1.85 -6.90 17.99
N THR A 138 -0.98 -6.74 16.98
CA THR A 138 0.33 -7.38 16.93
C THR A 138 1.18 -6.95 18.13
N ILE A 139 1.22 -5.65 18.44
CA ILE A 139 1.94 -5.14 19.62
C ILE A 139 1.25 -5.57 20.91
N VAL A 140 -0.06 -5.34 21.02
CA VAL A 140 -0.86 -5.67 22.20
C VAL A 140 -0.74 -7.15 22.55
N ASN A 141 -0.67 -8.06 21.59
CA ASN A 141 -0.49 -9.50 21.85
C ASN A 141 0.98 -9.94 21.90
N GLY A 142 1.90 -9.19 21.31
CA GLY A 142 3.33 -9.50 21.29
C GLY A 142 4.08 -9.09 22.56
N LEU A 143 3.52 -8.16 23.36
CA LEU A 143 4.16 -7.71 24.60
C LEU A 143 4.23 -8.85 25.64
N PRO A 144 5.43 -9.13 26.20
CA PRO A 144 5.67 -10.24 27.13
C PRO A 144 5.25 -9.89 28.56
N LEU A 145 3.96 -9.63 28.76
CA LEU A 145 3.37 -9.31 30.06
C LEU A 145 3.03 -10.58 30.83
N ASN A 146 3.22 -10.54 32.15
CA ASN A 146 2.89 -11.60 33.09
C ASN A 146 1.60 -11.29 33.85
N LYS A 147 1.05 -12.33 34.49
CA LYS A 147 -0.10 -12.18 35.39
C LYS A 147 0.21 -11.15 36.48
N GLY A 148 -0.69 -10.19 36.66
CA GLY A 148 -0.54 -9.11 37.64
C GLY A 148 0.15 -7.85 37.10
N ASP A 149 0.77 -7.89 35.91
CA ASP A 149 1.30 -6.68 35.28
C ASP A 149 0.16 -5.72 34.97
N GLU A 150 0.40 -4.42 35.21
CA GLU A 150 -0.61 -3.38 35.02
C GLU A 150 -0.45 -2.70 33.66
N VAL A 151 -1.56 -2.53 32.94
CA VAL A 151 -1.62 -1.79 31.68
C VAL A 151 -2.58 -0.62 31.83
N LEU A 152 -2.09 0.58 31.55
CA LEU A 152 -2.90 1.79 31.51
C LEU A 152 -3.64 1.86 30.17
N VAL A 153 -4.96 2.07 30.22
CA VAL A 153 -5.82 2.14 29.04
C VAL A 153 -6.70 3.39 29.15
N CYS A 154 -6.90 4.11 28.04
CA CYS A 154 -7.74 5.30 28.03
C CYS A 154 -9.19 4.95 27.68
N GLU A 155 -10.16 5.58 28.34
CA GLU A 155 -11.58 5.41 28.02
C GLU A 155 -11.92 5.87 26.59
N TYR A 156 -11.15 6.81 26.05
CA TYR A 156 -11.28 7.32 24.68
C TYR A 156 -10.62 6.43 23.62
N ASP A 157 -9.91 5.37 24.01
CA ASP A 157 -9.28 4.47 23.05
C ASP A 157 -10.31 3.81 22.12
N TYR A 158 -9.87 3.50 20.90
CA TYR A 158 -10.71 2.86 19.89
C TYR A 158 -11.29 1.53 20.42
N PRO A 159 -12.58 1.23 20.21
CA PRO A 159 -13.23 0.06 20.82
C PRO A 159 -12.55 -1.28 20.58
N ASN A 160 -11.94 -1.48 19.40
CA ASN A 160 -11.21 -2.72 19.11
C ASN A 160 -9.97 -2.85 20.00
N MET A 161 -9.27 -1.76 20.30
CA MET A 161 -8.08 -1.76 21.17
C MET A 161 -8.45 -2.07 22.62
N LYS A 162 -9.55 -1.48 23.09
CA LYS A 162 -10.13 -1.81 24.40
C LYS A 162 -10.49 -3.30 24.49
N SER A 163 -10.99 -3.88 23.41
CA SER A 163 -11.36 -5.30 23.35
C SER A 163 -10.12 -6.21 23.36
N ALA A 164 -9.06 -5.85 22.62
CA ALA A 164 -7.80 -6.57 22.63
C ALA A 164 -7.17 -6.63 24.03
N TRP A 165 -7.16 -5.50 24.77
CA TRP A 165 -6.68 -5.46 26.14
C TRP A 165 -7.53 -6.29 27.11
N ARG A 166 -8.86 -6.21 27.01
CA ARG A 166 -9.77 -7.06 27.82
C ARG A 166 -9.57 -8.55 27.54
N MET A 167 -9.21 -8.92 26.32
CA MET A 167 -8.84 -10.30 26.00
C MET A 167 -7.55 -10.70 26.73
N ARG A 168 -6.50 -9.86 26.70
CA ARG A 168 -5.25 -10.08 27.45
C ARG A 168 -5.50 -10.21 28.95
N GLU A 169 -6.34 -9.35 29.54
CA GLU A 169 -6.73 -9.41 30.96
C GLU A 169 -7.33 -10.78 31.32
N LYS A 170 -8.29 -11.27 30.51
CA LYS A 170 -8.93 -12.57 30.75
C LYS A 170 -8.02 -13.76 30.52
N ARG A 171 -7.17 -13.70 29.49
CA ARG A 171 -6.33 -14.83 29.06
C ARG A 171 -5.06 -14.95 29.89
N ASP A 172 -4.40 -13.83 30.14
CA ASP A 172 -3.05 -13.78 30.68
C ASP A 172 -3.05 -13.26 32.14
N GLY A 173 -4.18 -12.73 32.62
CA GLY A 173 -4.33 -12.26 34.00
C GLY A 173 -3.62 -10.94 34.30
N ILE A 174 -3.34 -10.13 33.27
CA ILE A 174 -2.89 -8.74 33.45
C ILE A 174 -4.00 -7.89 34.07
N VAL A 175 -3.66 -6.74 34.64
CA VAL A 175 -4.61 -5.83 35.28
C VAL A 175 -4.76 -4.57 34.43
N LEU A 176 -5.99 -4.24 34.01
CA LEU A 176 -6.24 -2.99 33.28
C LEU A 176 -6.55 -1.85 34.25
N LYS A 177 -5.86 -0.72 34.07
CA LYS A 177 -6.13 0.55 34.75
C LYS A 177 -6.73 1.54 33.76
N TRP A 178 -8.00 1.85 33.94
CA TRP A 178 -8.72 2.76 33.06
C TRP A 178 -8.53 4.20 33.51
N ILE A 179 -8.20 5.08 32.56
CA ILE A 179 -8.07 6.51 32.78
C ILE A 179 -8.96 7.31 31.84
N THR A 180 -9.42 8.45 32.35
CA THR A 180 -10.10 9.48 31.58
C THR A 180 -9.20 10.71 31.52
N LEU A 181 -9.03 11.28 30.34
CA LEU A 181 -8.29 12.52 30.14
C LEU A 181 -9.23 13.72 30.29
N ASP A 182 -8.73 14.83 30.83
CA ASP A 182 -9.44 16.12 30.87
C ASP A 182 -9.11 16.88 29.58
N ILE A 183 -9.87 16.59 28.52
CA ILE A 183 -9.69 17.11 27.16
C ILE A 183 -10.98 17.69 26.59
#